data_AF-A0AAD3NCV7-F1
#
_entry.id   AF-A0AAD3NCV7-F1
#
_cell.length_a   1.000
_cell.length_b   1.000
_cell.length_c   1.000
_cell.angle_alpha   90.00
_cell.angle_beta   90.00
_cell.angle_gamma   90.00
#
_symmetry.space_group_name_H-M   'P 1'
#
loop_
_entity.id
_entity.type
_entity.pdbx_description
1 polymer ?
#
loop_
_entity_poly.entity_id
_entity_poly.type
_entity_poly.pdbx_seq_one_letter_code
_entity_poly.pdbx_strand_id
1 'polypeptide(L)'
;MMHEQDVVIALAQAIGQTGRYILILKLRGNERPLVADDCPLQHLAKLGQLAQEVQFVLRRTGPSLSEDAPSSVKAVPSYSSKEEVFRQILQQQKRLQDLEIQLQALEKETEVWEQERSSATVPSLNLHLADELEQRLRQNEAELMHSEHWEEQLQAEMDREQDLHRRLHQIHSVMNEHSYQIQELQARSAHVAQDIQLTARRQTSQQQEEALRPLRQELHNRLQQGEELETTLSQTQRELQAAEEIQQIFLWLFPNK
;
A
#
# COMPACT_ATOMS: atom_id res chain seq x y z
N MET A 1 1.49 1.23 -29.43
CA MET A 1 0.83 2.54 -29.48
C MET A 1 1.04 3.05 -30.90
N MET A 2 -0.01 3.49 -31.61
CA MET A 2 0.18 3.96 -33.00
C MET A 2 0.92 5.30 -33.00
N HIS A 3 1.99 5.38 -33.77
CA HIS A 3 2.79 6.59 -33.91
C HIS A 3 2.15 7.53 -34.95
N GLU A 4 2.58 8.79 -34.98
CA GLU A 4 2.12 9.78 -35.95
C GLU A 4 2.20 9.26 -37.38
N GLN A 5 3.32 8.59 -37.72
CA GLN A 5 3.52 7.99 -39.04
C GLN A 5 2.44 6.97 -39.41
N ASP A 6 2.05 6.09 -38.49
CA ASP A 6 1.03 5.05 -38.73
C ASP A 6 -0.33 5.69 -39.02
N VAL A 7 -0.67 6.73 -38.26
CA VAL A 7 -1.94 7.47 -38.41
C VAL A 7 -1.96 8.26 -39.70
N VAL A 8 -0.86 8.94 -40.05
CA VAL A 8 -0.72 9.68 -41.29
C VAL A 8 -0.83 8.76 -42.50
N ILE A 9 -0.17 7.60 -42.48
CA ILE A 9 -0.21 6.63 -43.55
C ILE A 9 -1.62 6.06 -43.73
N ALA A 10 -2.28 5.65 -42.63
CA ALA A 10 -3.63 5.11 -42.68
C ALA A 10 -4.64 6.14 -43.22
N LEU A 11 -4.55 7.40 -42.79
CA LEU A 11 -5.43 8.47 -43.27
C LEU A 11 -5.16 8.81 -44.75
N ALA A 12 -3.88 8.92 -45.15
CA ALA A 12 -3.52 9.18 -46.55
C ALA A 12 -4.01 8.06 -47.48
N GLN A 13 -3.89 6.80 -47.05
CA GLN A 13 -4.43 5.64 -47.77
C GLN A 13 -5.96 5.65 -47.85
N ALA A 14 -6.66 5.98 -46.76
CA ALA A 14 -8.12 6.08 -46.74
C ALA A 14 -8.65 7.20 -47.68
N ILE A 15 -7.89 8.28 -47.83
CA ILE A 15 -8.22 9.40 -48.73
C ILE A 15 -7.79 9.10 -50.18
N GLY A 16 -7.07 8.00 -50.43
CA GLY A 16 -6.61 7.60 -51.76
C GLY A 16 -5.52 8.51 -52.34
N GLN A 17 -4.86 9.32 -51.51
CA GLN A 17 -3.81 10.23 -51.92
C GLN A 17 -2.48 9.83 -51.30
N THR A 18 -1.46 9.64 -52.13
CA THR A 18 -0.10 9.28 -51.68
C THR A 18 0.81 10.50 -51.75
N GLY A 19 1.61 10.72 -50.71
CA GLY A 19 2.46 11.90 -50.60
C GLY A 19 3.09 12.08 -49.23
N ARG A 20 3.88 13.15 -49.07
CA ARG A 20 4.40 13.57 -47.78
C ARG A 20 3.34 14.39 -47.06
N TYR A 21 2.89 13.88 -45.92
CA TYR A 21 1.92 14.54 -45.06
C TYR A 21 2.53 14.73 -43.67
N ILE A 22 2.02 15.73 -42.97
CA ILE A 22 2.31 15.99 -41.56
C ILE A 22 0.98 16.06 -40.81
N LEU A 23 0.95 15.53 -39.59
CA LEU A 23 -0.18 15.69 -38.70
C LEU A 23 0.01 16.95 -37.82
N ILE A 24 -0.96 17.85 -37.83
CA ILE A 24 -0.95 19.07 -37.03
C ILE A 24 -2.05 18.97 -35.96
N LEU A 25 -1.69 19.18 -34.70
CA LEU A 25 -2.63 19.30 -33.59
C LEU A 25 -3.03 20.77 -33.42
N LYS A 26 -4.32 21.07 -33.50
CA LYS A 26 -4.89 22.39 -33.30
C LYS A 26 -5.71 22.43 -32.02
N LEU A 27 -5.37 23.33 -31.09
CA LEU A 27 -6.08 23.54 -29.83
C LEU A 27 -6.27 25.05 -29.60
N ARG A 28 -7.53 25.53 -29.57
CA ARG A 28 -7.88 26.95 -29.29
C ARG A 28 -7.07 27.99 -30.08
N GLY A 29 -6.73 27.68 -31.34
CA GLY A 29 -5.94 28.57 -32.21
C GLY A 29 -4.43 28.34 -32.17
N ASN A 30 -3.92 27.54 -31.24
CA ASN A 30 -2.52 27.08 -31.25
C ASN A 30 -2.40 25.85 -32.15
N GLU A 31 -1.54 25.94 -33.16
CA GLU A 31 -1.21 24.84 -34.08
C GLU A 31 0.19 24.31 -33.76
N ARG A 32 0.29 23.01 -33.49
CA ARG A 32 1.55 22.32 -33.25
C ARG A 32 1.72 21.16 -34.23
N PRO A 33 2.75 21.15 -35.09
CA PRO A 33 3.06 19.96 -35.88
C PRO A 33 3.55 18.85 -34.95
N LEU A 34 3.03 17.65 -35.14
CA LEU A 34 3.51 16.45 -34.45
C LEU A 34 4.77 15.93 -35.16
N VAL A 35 5.70 15.39 -34.38
CA VAL A 35 6.88 14.70 -34.89
C VAL A 35 6.51 13.26 -35.20
N ALA A 36 7.23 12.65 -36.15
CA ALA A 36 7.05 11.26 -36.57
C ALA A 36 6.91 10.23 -35.42
N ASP A 37 7.68 10.41 -34.35
CA ASP A 37 7.71 9.49 -33.20
C ASP A 37 6.62 9.80 -32.14
N ASP A 38 5.88 10.89 -32.31
CA ASP A 38 4.85 11.28 -31.36
C ASP A 38 3.64 10.35 -31.46
N CYS A 39 3.07 10.01 -30.31
CA CYS A 39 1.82 9.26 -30.24
C CYS A 39 0.63 10.24 -30.11
N PRO A 40 -0.19 10.46 -31.14
CA PRO A 40 -1.29 11.44 -31.10
C PRO A 40 -2.33 11.13 -30.01
N LEU A 41 -2.57 9.85 -29.74
CA LEU A 41 -3.47 9.42 -28.65
C LEU A 41 -2.90 9.71 -27.26
N GLN A 42 -1.58 9.67 -27.09
CA GLN A 42 -0.95 10.02 -25.82
C GLN A 42 -0.99 11.52 -25.58
N HIS A 43 -0.85 12.33 -26.63
CA HIS A 43 -1.05 13.77 -26.57
C HIS A 43 -2.50 14.13 -26.22
N LEU A 44 -3.47 13.44 -26.83
CA LEU A 44 -4.88 13.62 -26.50
C LEU A 44 -5.19 13.23 -25.05
N ALA A 45 -4.62 12.11 -24.56
CA ALA A 45 -4.78 11.67 -23.17
C ALA A 45 -4.21 12.67 -22.16
N LYS A 46 -3.05 13.28 -22.46
CA LYS A 46 -2.45 14.33 -21.64
C LYS A 46 -3.31 15.60 -21.56
N LEU A 47 -4.12 15.87 -22.58
CA LEU A 47 -4.98 17.06 -22.64
C LEU A 47 -6.31 16.89 -21.88
N GLY A 48 -6.67 15.68 -21.44
CA GLY A 48 -7.79 15.43 -20.53
C GLY A 48 -9.10 16.08 -20.98
N GLN A 49 -9.62 17.04 -20.21
CA GLN A 49 -10.87 17.75 -20.49
C GLN A 49 -10.80 18.63 -21.77
N LEU A 50 -9.60 19.07 -22.17
CA LEU A 50 -9.38 19.85 -23.40
C LEU A 50 -9.41 18.98 -24.66
N ALA A 51 -9.42 17.65 -24.52
CA ALA A 51 -9.42 16.71 -25.65
C ALA A 51 -10.61 16.91 -26.61
N GLN A 52 -11.76 17.38 -26.10
CA GLN A 52 -12.96 17.63 -26.92
C GLN A 52 -12.79 18.81 -27.89
N GLU A 53 -11.82 19.69 -27.65
CA GLU A 53 -11.53 20.86 -28.48
C GLU A 53 -10.31 20.67 -29.38
N VAL A 54 -9.67 19.49 -29.34
CA VAL A 54 -8.51 19.16 -30.16
C VAL A 54 -8.95 18.74 -31.55
N GLN A 55 -8.41 19.41 -32.58
CA GLN A 55 -8.58 19.02 -33.97
C GLN A 55 -7.25 18.54 -34.55
N PHE A 56 -7.26 17.41 -35.24
CA PHE A 56 -6.12 16.93 -36.01
C PHE A 56 -6.30 17.31 -37.47
N VAL A 57 -5.31 18.01 -38.03
CA VAL A 57 -5.30 18.48 -39.41
C VAL A 57 -4.18 17.78 -40.15
N LEU A 58 -4.53 17.00 -41.18
CA LEU A 58 -3.57 16.38 -42.07
C LEU A 58 -3.18 17.39 -43.16
N ARG A 59 -1.91 17.84 -43.19
CA ARG A 59 -1.41 18.80 -44.17
C ARG A 59 -0.43 18.14 -45.13
N ARG A 60 -0.60 18.40 -46.42
CA ARG A 60 0.31 17.92 -47.47
C ARG A 60 1.51 18.87 -47.59
N THR A 61 2.73 18.33 -47.56
CA THR A 61 3.99 19.10 -47.54
C THR A 61 4.86 18.84 -48.76
N GLY A 62 4.42 18.00 -49.71
CA GLY A 62 5.14 17.70 -50.95
C GLY A 62 4.37 18.12 -52.21
N PRO A 63 5.06 18.56 -53.29
CA PRO A 63 4.41 18.89 -54.55
C PRO A 63 3.74 17.63 -55.11
N SER A 64 2.52 17.78 -55.61
CA SER A 64 1.87 16.72 -56.37
C SER A 64 2.64 16.45 -57.64
N LEU A 65 2.99 15.18 -57.85
CA LEU A 65 3.26 14.66 -59.20
C LEU A 65 1.91 14.67 -59.94
N SER A 66 1.52 15.84 -60.42
CA SER A 66 0.40 16.05 -61.32
C SER A 66 0.81 17.20 -62.22
N GLU A 67 1.25 16.79 -63.41
CA GLU A 67 1.35 17.51 -64.68
C GLU A 67 0.87 18.97 -64.65
N ASP A 68 1.78 19.89 -64.97
CA ASP A 68 1.64 20.87 -66.06
C ASP A 68 2.64 22.02 -65.90
N ALA A 69 3.75 21.92 -66.61
CA ALA A 69 4.59 23.07 -66.96
C ALA A 69 4.62 23.17 -68.50
N PRO A 70 4.06 24.24 -69.11
CA PRO A 70 4.16 24.39 -70.54
C PRO A 70 5.59 24.76 -70.90
N SER A 71 6.14 23.94 -71.78
CA SER A 71 7.36 24.13 -72.53
C SER A 71 7.54 25.56 -73.04
N SER A 72 8.70 26.16 -72.80
CA SER A 72 9.21 27.21 -73.69
C SER A 72 10.69 26.99 -73.98
N VAL A 73 10.88 26.25 -75.08
CA VAL A 73 11.92 26.40 -76.11
C VAL A 73 13.37 26.50 -75.62
N LYS A 74 14.07 25.37 -75.78
CA LYS A 74 15.52 25.33 -75.99
C LYS A 74 15.87 26.07 -77.29
N ALA A 75 16.68 27.12 -77.19
CA ALA A 75 17.55 27.54 -78.29
C ALA A 75 18.96 27.01 -77.98
N VAL A 76 19.45 26.13 -78.85
CA VAL A 76 20.82 25.60 -78.82
C VAL A 76 21.78 26.67 -79.39
N PRO A 77 23.03 26.74 -78.90
CA PRO A 77 23.88 27.92 -78.93
C PRO A 77 24.87 27.87 -80.09
N SER A 78 25.17 29.02 -80.69
CA SER A 78 26.46 29.20 -81.35
C SER A 78 26.74 30.65 -81.74
N TYR A 79 28.00 31.04 -81.47
CA TYR A 79 28.70 32.27 -81.85
C TYR A 79 28.38 33.56 -81.05
N SER A 80 28.86 33.66 -79.80
CA SER A 80 29.64 34.81 -79.30
C SER A 80 29.96 34.63 -77.80
N SER A 81 30.97 33.82 -77.51
CA SER A 81 31.45 33.56 -76.14
C SER A 81 31.79 34.82 -75.33
N LYS A 82 31.97 35.98 -75.99
CA LYS A 82 32.21 37.26 -75.32
C LYS A 82 30.93 38.05 -75.10
N GLU A 83 30.00 38.08 -76.06
CA GLU A 83 28.77 38.89 -75.96
C GLU A 83 27.73 38.25 -75.03
N GLU A 84 27.66 36.93 -74.97
CA GLU A 84 26.92 36.23 -73.91
C GLU A 84 27.52 36.50 -72.54
N VAL A 85 28.85 36.54 -72.43
CA VAL A 85 29.54 36.91 -71.20
C VAL A 85 29.27 38.38 -70.84
N PHE A 86 29.29 39.32 -71.80
CA PHE A 86 28.92 40.72 -71.55
C PHE A 86 27.46 40.86 -71.11
N ARG A 87 26.53 40.11 -71.73
CA ARG A 87 25.13 40.06 -71.30
C ARG A 87 25.00 39.48 -69.89
N GLN A 88 25.73 38.42 -69.57
CA GLN A 88 25.78 37.83 -68.24
C GLN A 88 26.40 38.79 -67.21
N ILE A 89 27.47 39.52 -67.56
CA ILE A 89 28.10 40.52 -66.70
C ILE A 89 27.13 41.65 -66.41
N LEU A 90 26.41 42.17 -67.42
CA LEU A 90 25.40 43.20 -67.21
C LEU A 90 24.22 42.69 -66.37
N GLN A 91 23.79 41.44 -66.59
CA GLN A 91 22.76 40.80 -65.77
C GLN A 91 23.23 40.61 -64.32
N GLN A 92 24.48 40.21 -64.11
CA GLN A 92 25.10 40.09 -62.79
C GLN A 92 25.24 41.47 -62.13
N GLN A 93 25.65 42.50 -62.87
CA GLN A 93 25.77 43.87 -62.36
C GLN A 93 24.41 44.41 -61.90
N LYS A 94 23.35 44.17 -62.68
CA LYS A 94 21.97 44.51 -62.27
C LYS A 94 21.53 43.72 -61.04
N ARG A 95 21.80 42.41 -60.99
CA ARG A 95 21.44 41.55 -59.85
C ARG A 95 22.17 41.95 -58.57
N LEU A 96 23.45 42.33 -58.67
CA LEU A 96 24.22 42.83 -57.55
C LEU A 96 23.64 44.15 -57.04
N GLN A 97 23.29 45.07 -57.94
CA GLN A 97 22.64 46.32 -57.57
C GLN A 97 21.29 46.09 -56.86
N ASP A 98 20.48 45.13 -57.34
CA ASP A 98 19.23 44.76 -56.69
C ASP A 98 19.46 44.18 -55.28
N LEU A 99 20.48 43.33 -55.11
CA LEU A 99 20.84 42.76 -53.81
C LEU A 99 21.41 43.81 -52.84
N GLU A 100 22.19 44.76 -53.35
CA GLU A 100 22.73 45.87 -52.56
C GLU A 100 21.61 46.77 -52.04
N ILE A 101 20.60 47.04 -52.86
CA ILE A 101 19.38 47.74 -52.43
C ILE A 101 18.61 46.92 -51.38
N GLN A 102 18.51 45.60 -51.54
CA GLN A 102 17.85 44.73 -50.55
C GLN A 102 18.61 44.67 -49.22
N LEU A 103 19.94 44.60 -49.25
CA LEU A 103 20.77 44.65 -48.05
C LEU A 103 20.62 46.00 -47.36
N GLN A 104 20.67 47.11 -48.09
CA GLN A 104 20.43 48.44 -47.51
C GLN A 104 19.00 48.59 -46.94
N ALA A 105 18.00 47.95 -47.55
CA ALA A 105 16.64 47.94 -47.02
C ALA A 105 16.55 47.12 -45.72
N LEU A 106 17.17 45.93 -45.67
CA LEU A 106 17.21 45.08 -44.49
C LEU A 106 18.08 45.69 -43.37
N GLU A 107 19.19 46.33 -43.71
CA GLU A 107 20.03 47.08 -42.78
C GLU A 107 19.22 48.21 -42.14
N LYS A 108 18.47 48.98 -42.94
CA LYS A 108 17.55 50.01 -42.43
C LYS A 108 16.41 49.43 -41.60
N GLU A 109 15.82 48.30 -41.99
CA GLU A 109 14.82 47.62 -41.18
C GLU A 109 15.42 47.17 -39.85
N THR A 110 16.62 46.59 -39.85
CA THR A 110 17.31 46.15 -38.64
C THR A 110 17.67 47.33 -37.75
N GLU A 111 18.19 48.42 -38.32
CA GLU A 111 18.41 49.69 -37.63
C GLU A 111 17.12 50.25 -37.06
N VAL A 112 15.99 50.17 -37.78
CA VAL A 112 14.68 50.58 -37.27
C VAL A 112 14.25 49.67 -36.11
N TRP A 113 14.43 48.35 -36.18
CA TRP A 113 14.12 47.45 -35.08
C TRP A 113 15.03 47.67 -33.85
N GLU A 114 16.30 47.98 -34.06
CA GLU A 114 17.27 48.28 -33.00
C GLU A 114 17.06 49.69 -32.42
N GLN A 115 16.73 50.67 -33.25
CA GLN A 115 16.33 52.01 -32.86
C GLN A 115 14.94 51.97 -32.20
N GLU A 116 14.01 51.11 -32.60
CA GLU A 116 12.77 50.84 -31.87
C GLU A 116 13.09 50.16 -30.54
N ARG A 117 14.08 49.27 -30.45
CA ARG A 117 14.54 48.74 -29.15
C ARG A 117 15.19 49.80 -28.24
N SER A 118 15.90 50.76 -28.84
CA SER A 118 16.72 51.75 -28.14
C SER A 118 15.99 53.08 -27.89
N SER A 119 15.01 53.42 -28.74
CA SER A 119 14.20 54.64 -28.77
C SER A 119 12.74 54.38 -28.46
N ALA A 120 12.23 53.13 -28.54
CA ALA A 120 11.11 52.81 -27.68
C ALA A 120 11.67 52.96 -26.28
N THR A 121 11.13 53.94 -25.56
CA THR A 121 10.82 53.68 -24.16
C THR A 121 10.05 52.36 -24.20
N VAL A 122 10.75 51.24 -24.01
CA VAL A 122 10.16 49.89 -24.04
C VAL A 122 8.85 50.03 -23.29
N PRO A 123 7.68 49.75 -23.88
CA PRO A 123 6.43 49.91 -23.17
C PRO A 123 6.64 49.21 -21.84
N SER A 124 6.57 49.98 -20.76
CA SER A 124 6.87 49.56 -19.39
C SER A 124 6.18 48.24 -19.02
N LEU A 125 5.13 47.90 -19.76
CA LEU A 125 4.41 46.63 -19.81
C LEU A 125 5.28 45.38 -20.08
N ASN A 126 6.29 45.41 -20.94
CA ASN A 126 7.11 44.22 -21.24
C ASN A 126 8.17 43.97 -20.15
N LEU A 127 8.71 45.05 -19.57
CA LEU A 127 9.56 44.98 -18.38
C LEU A 127 8.74 44.56 -17.14
N HIS A 128 7.55 45.14 -16.95
CA HIS A 128 6.64 44.78 -15.86
C HIS A 128 6.17 43.32 -15.95
N LEU A 129 5.90 42.80 -17.16
CA LEU A 129 5.56 41.39 -17.33
C LEU A 129 6.75 40.48 -16.97
N ALA A 130 7.97 40.86 -17.35
CA ALA A 130 9.17 40.13 -16.96
C ALA A 130 9.39 40.16 -15.44
N ASP A 131 9.24 41.33 -14.81
CA ASP A 131 9.33 41.51 -13.35
C ASP A 131 8.23 40.71 -12.63
N GLU A 132 7.01 40.68 -13.18
CA GLU A 132 5.90 39.91 -12.63
C GLU A 132 6.13 38.40 -12.75
N LEU A 133 6.68 37.93 -13.86
CA LEU A 133 7.08 36.52 -14.01
C LEU A 133 8.22 36.17 -13.06
N GLU A 134 9.20 37.06 -12.86
CA GLU A 134 10.29 36.85 -11.91
C GLU A 134 9.78 36.82 -10.47
N GLN A 135 8.81 37.69 -10.13
CA GLN A 135 8.14 37.67 -8.84
C GLN A 135 7.31 36.40 -8.65
N ARG A 136 6.60 35.94 -9.70
CA ARG A 136 5.87 34.67 -9.70
C ARG A 136 6.79 33.47 -9.56
N LEU A 137 7.96 33.49 -10.19
CA LEU A 137 8.96 32.45 -10.05
C LEU A 137 9.46 32.39 -8.61
N ARG A 138 9.79 33.54 -8.00
CA ARG A 138 10.15 33.61 -6.57
C ARG A 138 9.04 33.12 -5.65
N GLN A 139 7.78 33.42 -5.97
CA GLN A 139 6.62 32.93 -5.22
C GLN A 139 6.49 31.42 -5.35
N ASN A 140 6.56 30.89 -6.57
CA ASN A 140 6.50 29.45 -6.83
C ASN A 140 7.65 28.71 -6.15
N GLU A 141 8.87 29.27 -6.17
CA GLU A 141 10.02 28.72 -5.44
C GLU A 141 9.74 28.67 -3.94
N ALA A 142 9.24 29.76 -3.35
CA ALA A 142 8.89 29.78 -1.93
C ALA A 142 7.79 28.78 -1.59
N GLU A 143 6.74 28.68 -2.40
CA GLU A 143 5.64 27.72 -2.24
C GLU A 143 6.14 26.27 -2.36
N LEU A 144 7.06 26.00 -3.28
CA LEU A 144 7.68 24.70 -3.44
C LEU A 144 8.51 24.35 -2.20
N MET A 145 9.36 25.27 -1.71
CA MET A 145 10.13 25.06 -0.48
C MET A 145 9.23 24.81 0.74
N HIS A 146 8.10 25.53 0.84
CA HIS A 146 7.12 25.27 1.90
C HIS A 146 6.44 23.91 1.75
N SER A 147 6.13 23.50 0.52
CA SER A 147 5.52 22.19 0.24
C SER A 147 6.47 21.05 0.59
N GLU A 148 7.73 21.14 0.17
CA GLU A 148 8.80 20.18 0.52
C GLU A 148 8.95 20.04 2.04
N HIS A 149 8.93 21.16 2.76
CA HIS A 149 9.01 21.13 4.22
C HIS A 149 7.81 20.40 4.86
N TRP A 150 6.59 20.64 4.37
CA TRP A 150 5.41 19.93 4.88
C TRP A 150 5.43 18.44 4.51
N GLU A 151 5.95 18.09 3.33
CA GLU A 151 6.16 16.69 2.94
C GLU A 151 7.17 16.00 3.87
N GLU A 152 8.29 16.65 4.19
CA GLU A 152 9.26 16.15 5.17
C GLU A 152 8.65 15.99 6.56
N GLN A 153 7.86 16.98 7.01
CA GLN A 153 7.18 16.90 8.31
C GLN A 153 6.16 15.76 8.33
N LEU A 154 5.37 15.61 7.28
CA LEU A 154 4.41 14.52 7.15
C LEU A 154 5.12 13.17 7.18
N GLN A 155 6.23 13.03 6.43
CA GLN A 155 7.02 11.81 6.44
C GLN A 155 7.58 11.50 7.83
N ALA A 156 8.10 12.51 8.54
CA ALA A 156 8.62 12.35 9.89
C ALA A 156 7.51 11.95 10.89
N GLU A 157 6.30 12.51 10.77
CA GLU A 157 5.14 12.08 11.57
C GLU A 157 4.70 10.66 11.25
N MET A 158 4.66 10.27 9.96
CA MET A 158 4.37 8.90 9.56
C MET A 158 5.40 7.90 10.15
N ASP A 159 6.68 8.25 10.15
CA ASP A 159 7.73 7.41 10.74
C ASP A 159 7.57 7.30 12.26
N ARG A 160 7.24 8.42 12.95
CA ARG A 160 6.92 8.43 14.39
C ARG A 160 5.71 7.56 14.71
N GLU A 161 4.65 7.67 13.92
CA GLU A 161 3.45 6.83 14.08
C GLU A 161 3.81 5.35 13.92
N GLN A 162 4.58 4.99 12.89
CA GLN A 162 5.01 3.60 12.72
C GLN A 162 5.82 3.10 13.92
N ASP A 163 6.72 3.92 14.47
CA ASP A 163 7.47 3.58 15.68
C ASP A 163 6.57 3.39 16.91
N LEU A 164 5.56 4.24 17.08
CA LEU A 164 4.55 4.07 18.12
C LEU A 164 3.76 2.78 17.92
N HIS A 165 3.35 2.45 16.69
CA HIS A 165 2.69 1.19 16.39
C HIS A 165 3.59 -0.01 16.73
N ARG A 166 4.89 0.03 16.38
CA ARG A 166 5.85 -1.03 16.75
C ARG A 166 5.96 -1.18 18.27
N ARG A 167 6.06 -0.07 19.01
CA ARG A 167 6.11 -0.06 20.49
C ARG A 167 4.81 -0.61 21.09
N LEU A 168 3.65 -0.24 20.57
CA LEU A 168 2.36 -0.76 21.02
C LEU A 168 2.26 -2.26 20.79
N HIS A 169 2.71 -2.77 19.64
CA HIS A 169 2.75 -4.21 19.38
C HIS A 169 3.68 -4.94 20.35
N GLN A 170 4.84 -4.36 20.67
CA GLN A 170 5.75 -4.92 21.69
C GLN A 170 5.09 -4.96 23.07
N ILE A 171 4.45 -3.87 23.50
CA ILE A 171 3.72 -3.83 24.77
C ILE A 171 2.60 -4.87 24.79
N HIS A 172 1.83 -5.01 23.72
CA HIS A 172 0.80 -6.03 23.62
C HIS A 172 1.38 -7.46 23.67
N SER A 173 2.52 -7.72 23.03
CA SER A 173 3.20 -9.03 23.12
C SER A 173 3.58 -9.34 24.57
N VAL A 174 4.27 -8.42 25.23
CA VAL A 174 4.73 -8.60 26.61
C VAL A 174 3.55 -8.71 27.59
N MET A 175 2.50 -7.91 27.38
CA MET A 175 1.26 -8.01 28.15
C MET A 175 0.59 -9.37 27.98
N ASN A 176 0.55 -9.92 26.76
CA ASN A 176 0.03 -11.26 26.50
C ASN A 176 0.89 -12.31 27.19
N GLU A 177 2.22 -12.23 27.08
CA GLU A 177 3.17 -13.11 27.78
C GLU A 177 2.93 -13.13 29.29
N HIS A 178 2.80 -11.95 29.91
CA HIS A 178 2.48 -11.85 31.34
C HIS A 178 1.07 -12.37 31.66
N SER A 179 0.09 -12.16 30.78
CA SER A 179 -1.26 -12.70 30.97
C SER A 179 -1.24 -14.24 30.97
N TYR A 180 -0.47 -14.85 30.07
CA TYR A 180 -0.25 -16.31 30.07
C TYR A 180 0.47 -16.78 31.35
N GLN A 181 1.52 -16.08 31.78
CA GLN A 181 2.24 -16.40 33.03
C GLN A 181 1.31 -16.34 34.24
N ILE A 182 0.44 -15.32 34.33
CA ILE A 182 -0.53 -15.20 35.41
C ILE A 182 -1.52 -16.36 35.39
N GLN A 183 -2.09 -16.67 34.22
CA GLN A 183 -3.02 -17.81 34.07
C GLN A 183 -2.35 -19.14 34.44
N GLU A 184 -1.10 -19.34 34.04
CA GLU A 184 -0.33 -20.53 34.40
C GLU A 184 -0.10 -20.63 35.91
N LEU A 185 0.31 -19.54 36.56
CA LEU A 185 0.49 -19.50 38.02
C LEU A 185 -0.85 -19.69 38.76
N GLN A 186 -1.95 -19.18 38.22
CA GLN A 186 -3.29 -19.42 38.74
C GLN A 186 -3.67 -20.91 38.63
N ALA A 187 -3.42 -21.55 37.48
CA ALA A 187 -3.68 -22.97 37.31
C ALA A 187 -2.82 -23.83 38.24
N ARG A 188 -1.52 -23.50 38.37
CA ARG A 188 -0.59 -24.18 39.28
C ARG A 188 -1.01 -24.01 40.74
N SER A 189 -1.41 -22.82 41.16
CA SER A 189 -1.86 -22.57 42.54
C SER A 189 -3.19 -23.27 42.84
N ALA A 190 -4.13 -23.30 41.89
CA ALA A 190 -5.37 -24.05 42.01
C ALA A 190 -5.11 -25.56 42.17
N HIS A 191 -4.18 -26.12 41.38
CA HIS A 191 -3.80 -27.52 41.47
C HIS A 191 -3.18 -27.86 42.84
N VAL A 192 -2.22 -27.06 43.30
CA VAL A 192 -1.59 -27.25 44.62
C VAL A 192 -2.62 -27.12 45.75
N ALA A 193 -3.55 -26.16 45.67
CA ALA A 193 -4.62 -26.02 46.65
C ALA A 193 -5.53 -27.25 46.69
N GLN A 194 -5.87 -27.81 45.51
CA GLN A 194 -6.65 -29.05 45.41
C GLN A 194 -5.90 -30.24 46.02
N ASP A 195 -4.60 -30.37 45.75
CA ASP A 195 -3.77 -31.45 46.31
C ASP A 195 -3.65 -31.34 47.84
N ILE A 196 -3.50 -30.12 48.38
CA ILE A 196 -3.54 -29.88 49.83
C ILE A 196 -4.90 -30.30 50.41
N GLN A 197 -6.01 -29.98 49.74
CA GLN A 197 -7.34 -30.37 50.21
C GLN A 197 -7.54 -31.90 50.17
N LEU A 198 -7.05 -32.57 49.12
CA LEU A 198 -7.12 -34.03 49.00
C LEU A 198 -6.25 -34.72 50.06
N THR A 199 -5.04 -34.24 50.29
CA THR A 199 -4.14 -34.77 51.33
C THR A 199 -4.71 -34.54 52.73
N ALA A 200 -5.26 -33.36 53.03
CA ALA A 200 -5.94 -33.09 54.29
C ALA A 200 -7.13 -34.04 54.51
N ARG A 201 -7.96 -34.27 53.48
CA ARG A 201 -9.09 -35.21 53.58
C ARG A 201 -8.64 -36.66 53.77
N ARG A 202 -7.53 -37.07 53.14
CA ARG A 202 -6.94 -38.40 53.35
C ARG A 202 -6.44 -38.55 54.78
N GLN A 203 -5.74 -37.54 55.30
CA GLN A 203 -5.22 -37.52 56.67
C GLN A 203 -6.35 -37.59 57.71
N THR A 204 -7.43 -36.82 57.54
CA THR A 204 -8.58 -36.89 58.47
C THR A 204 -9.27 -38.25 58.43
N SER A 205 -9.43 -38.84 57.24
CA SER A 205 -9.99 -40.18 57.09
C SER A 205 -9.11 -41.23 57.77
N GLN A 206 -7.79 -41.16 57.57
CA GLN A 206 -6.83 -42.05 58.21
C GLN A 206 -6.83 -41.90 59.74
N GLN A 207 -6.84 -40.66 60.25
CA GLN A 207 -6.94 -40.38 61.69
C GLN A 207 -8.24 -40.93 62.30
N GLN A 208 -9.38 -40.78 61.60
CA GLN A 208 -10.64 -41.38 62.01
C GLN A 208 -10.56 -42.90 62.04
N GLU A 209 -9.98 -43.51 61.00
CA GLU A 209 -9.83 -44.97 60.92
C GLU A 209 -8.91 -45.52 62.02
N GLU A 210 -7.78 -44.84 62.30
CA GLU A 210 -6.88 -45.17 63.41
C GLU A 210 -7.55 -45.05 64.77
N ALA A 211 -8.35 -43.99 65.00
CA ALA A 211 -9.11 -43.82 66.24
C ALA A 211 -10.21 -44.89 66.42
N LEU A 212 -10.79 -45.39 65.31
CA LEU A 212 -11.80 -46.45 65.35
C LEU A 212 -11.20 -47.85 65.62
N ARG A 213 -9.91 -48.08 65.31
CA ARG A 213 -9.26 -49.38 65.55
C ARG A 213 -9.31 -49.86 67.01
N PRO A 214 -8.91 -49.08 68.03
CA PRO A 214 -8.98 -49.53 69.42
C PRO A 214 -10.41 -49.75 69.88
N LEU A 215 -11.37 -48.92 69.44
CA LEU A 215 -12.79 -49.11 69.74
C LEU A 215 -13.32 -50.42 69.18
N ARG A 216 -12.92 -50.79 67.95
CA ARG A 216 -13.27 -52.09 67.36
C ARG A 216 -12.66 -53.26 68.12
N GLN A 217 -11.42 -53.12 68.57
CA GLN A 217 -10.76 -54.14 69.41
C GLN A 217 -11.46 -54.28 70.76
N GLU A 218 -11.80 -53.18 71.42
CA GLU A 218 -12.51 -53.21 72.70
C GLU A 218 -13.90 -53.85 72.55
N LEU A 219 -14.65 -53.50 71.50
CA LEU A 219 -15.93 -54.17 71.22
C LEU A 219 -15.76 -55.67 71.00
N HIS A 220 -14.72 -56.10 70.29
CA HIS A 220 -14.43 -57.52 70.11
C HIS A 220 -14.13 -58.22 71.44
N ASN A 221 -13.30 -57.60 72.30
CA ASN A 221 -13.01 -58.13 73.63
C ASN A 221 -14.26 -58.24 74.50
N ARG A 222 -15.15 -57.24 74.45
CA ARG A 222 -16.42 -57.25 75.20
C ARG A 222 -17.35 -58.35 74.71
N LEU A 223 -17.37 -58.60 73.41
CA LEU A 223 -18.18 -59.66 72.81
C LEU A 223 -17.67 -61.04 73.26
N GLN A 224 -16.35 -61.25 73.24
CA GLN A 224 -15.72 -62.46 73.77
C GLN A 224 -15.99 -62.67 75.26
N GLN A 225 -15.87 -61.61 76.08
CA GLN A 225 -16.23 -61.68 77.51
C GLN A 225 -17.71 -62.02 77.71
N GLY A 226 -18.60 -61.49 76.86
CA GLY A 226 -20.02 -61.83 76.86
C GLY A 226 -20.25 -63.31 76.59
N GLU A 227 -19.59 -63.86 75.57
CA GLU A 227 -19.63 -65.29 75.25
C GLU A 227 -19.08 -66.15 76.40
N GLU A 228 -17.95 -65.76 77.01
CA GLU A 228 -17.41 -66.44 78.18
C GLU A 228 -18.41 -66.43 79.34
N LEU A 229 -19.01 -65.29 79.66
CA LEU A 229 -20.01 -65.18 80.71
C LEU A 229 -21.25 -66.04 80.40
N GLU A 230 -21.72 -66.05 79.16
CA GLU A 230 -22.84 -66.90 78.74
C GLU A 230 -22.49 -68.39 78.88
N THR A 231 -21.26 -68.80 78.56
CA THR A 231 -20.81 -70.17 78.81
C THR A 231 -20.80 -70.50 80.29
N THR A 232 -20.31 -69.59 81.15
CA THR A 232 -20.30 -69.80 82.61
C THR A 232 -21.70 -69.83 83.19
N LEU A 233 -22.61 -68.96 82.74
CA LEU A 233 -24.02 -68.99 83.14
C LEU A 233 -24.70 -70.28 82.68
N SER A 234 -24.44 -70.74 81.46
CA SER A 234 -24.98 -72.01 80.99
C SER A 234 -24.45 -73.20 81.81
N GLN A 235 -23.21 -73.12 82.30
CA GLN A 235 -22.62 -74.12 83.16
C GLN A 235 -23.24 -74.07 84.57
N THR A 236 -23.33 -72.90 85.20
CA THR A 236 -23.96 -72.75 86.52
C THR A 236 -25.45 -73.10 86.48
N GLN A 237 -26.16 -72.80 85.39
CA GLN A 237 -27.53 -73.23 85.15
C GLN A 237 -27.63 -74.77 85.12
N ARG A 238 -26.73 -75.46 84.42
CA ARG A 238 -26.68 -76.93 84.40
C ARG A 238 -26.36 -77.50 85.78
N GLU A 239 -25.41 -76.90 86.50
CA GLU A 239 -25.07 -77.30 87.87
C GLU A 239 -26.25 -77.10 88.82
N LEU A 240 -26.99 -76.00 88.69
CA LEU A 240 -28.18 -75.72 89.49
C LEU A 240 -29.33 -76.67 89.15
N GLN A 241 -29.57 -76.95 87.86
CA GLN A 241 -30.53 -77.97 87.44
C GLN A 241 -30.19 -79.35 88.01
N ALA A 242 -28.92 -79.76 87.98
CA ALA A 242 -28.48 -81.00 88.62
C ALA A 242 -28.70 -80.99 90.13
N ALA A 243 -28.46 -79.86 90.81
CA ALA A 243 -28.74 -79.72 92.24
C ALA A 243 -30.25 -79.76 92.56
N GLU A 244 -31.10 -79.14 91.72
CA GLU A 244 -32.56 -79.22 91.82
C GLU A 244 -33.06 -80.65 91.60
N GLU A 245 -32.53 -81.37 90.60
CA GLU A 245 -32.82 -82.79 90.37
C GLU A 245 -32.45 -83.64 91.59
N ILE A 246 -31.27 -83.41 92.18
CA ILE A 246 -30.84 -84.09 93.42
C ILE A 246 -31.78 -83.75 94.59
N GLN A 247 -32.21 -82.49 94.73
CA GLN A 247 -33.19 -82.10 95.76
C GLN A 247 -34.56 -82.75 95.53
N GLN A 248 -35.05 -82.84 94.28
CA GLN A 248 -36.26 -83.59 93.97
C GLN A 248 -36.08 -85.06 94.35
N ILE A 249 -35.00 -85.72 93.93
CA ILE A 249 -34.69 -87.11 94.30
C ILE A 249 -34.67 -87.26 95.84
N PHE A 250 -34.04 -86.32 96.56
CA PHE A 250 -34.00 -86.32 98.02
C PHE A 250 -35.39 -86.15 98.66
N LEU A 251 -36.25 -85.27 98.13
CA LEU A 251 -37.64 -85.10 98.56
C LEU A 251 -38.51 -86.34 98.23
N TRP A 252 -38.21 -87.06 97.15
CA TRP A 252 -38.84 -88.35 96.82
C TRP A 252 -38.38 -89.47 97.76
N LEU A 253 -37.14 -89.44 98.24
CA LEU A 253 -36.58 -90.39 99.21
C LEU A 253 -36.92 -90.05 100.67
N PHE A 254 -37.20 -88.80 100.99
CA PHE A 254 -37.57 -88.31 102.33
C PHE A 254 -38.75 -87.32 102.28
N PRO A 255 -40.01 -87.80 102.11
CA PRO A 255 -41.18 -86.93 102.21
C PRO A 255 -41.41 -86.53 103.67
N ASN A 256 -41.41 -85.22 103.94
CA ASN A 256 -41.70 -84.65 105.26
C ASN A 256 -43.02 -85.21 105.83
N LYS A 257 -42.90 -86.04 106.87
CA LYS A 257 -43.88 -86.35 107.91
C LYS A 257 -43.14 -86.63 109.20
#